data_AF-T1ARH8-F1
#
_entry.id   AF-T1ARH8-F1
#
_cell.length_a   1.000
_cell.length_b   1.000
_cell.length_c   1.000
_cell.angle_alpha   90.00
_cell.angle_beta   90.00
_cell.angle_gamma   90.00
#
_symmetry.space_group_name_H-M   'P 1'
#
loop_
_entity.id
_entity.type
_entity.pdbx_description
1 polymer ?
#
loop_
_entity_poly.entity_id
_entity_poly.type
_entity_poly.pdbx_seq_one_letter_code
_entity_poly.pdbx_strand_id
1 'polypeptide(L)'
;GRGASVAFDEWLNETATGVAPAVRRTRLIDWRSAPDARACHPRAEHLIPLMVAVGAAGDDPGRADFRGMIGAKAYSCFRFGA
;
A
#
# COMPACT_ATOMS: atom_id res chain seq x y z
N GLY A 1 -16.44 -1.58 0.75
CA GLY A 1 -17.14 -0.79 1.79
C GLY A 1 -16.13 -0.20 2.75
N ARG A 2 -16.56 0.60 3.74
CA ARG A 2 -15.65 1.29 4.68
C ARG A 2 -14.69 0.33 5.40
N GLY A 3 -15.21 -0.75 5.97
CA GLY A 3 -14.39 -1.77 6.66
C GLY A 3 -13.30 -2.36 5.75
N ALA A 4 -13.71 -2.83 4.56
CA ALA A 4 -12.77 -3.36 3.56
C ALA A 4 -11.66 -2.37 3.18
N SER A 5 -11.99 -1.08 2.98
CA SER A 5 -10.96 -0.08 2.65
C SER A 5 -10.00 0.18 3.80
N VAL A 6 -10.48 0.15 5.05
CA VAL A 6 -9.63 0.36 6.24
C VAL A 6 -8.68 -0.82 6.41
N ALA A 7 -9.19 -2.05 6.32
CA ALA A 7 -8.36 -3.26 6.46
C ALA A 7 -7.26 -3.33 5.38
N PHE A 8 -7.59 -2.99 4.14
CA PHE A 8 -6.59 -2.93 3.07
C PHE A 8 -5.59 -1.78 3.27
N ASP A 9 -6.04 -0.59 3.68
CA ASP A 9 -5.14 0.55 3.95
C ASP A 9 -4.17 0.28 5.12
N GLU A 10 -4.64 -0.37 6.18
CA GLU A 10 -3.79 -0.77 7.31
C GLU A 10 -2.69 -1.74 6.87
N TRP A 11 -3.05 -2.76 6.08
CA TRP A 11 -2.08 -3.66 5.48
C TRP A 11 -1.10 -2.93 4.55
N LEU A 12 -1.59 -1.97 3.77
CA LEU A 12 -0.78 -1.22 2.82
C LEU A 12 0.23 -0.32 3.53
N ASN A 13 -0.20 0.35 4.61
CA ASN A 13 0.66 1.17 5.45
C ASN A 13 1.77 0.33 6.08
N GLU A 14 1.42 -0.78 6.74
CA GLU A 14 2.41 -1.69 7.33
C GLU A 14 3.39 -2.21 6.27
N THR A 15 2.90 -2.58 5.10
CA THR A 15 3.72 -3.04 3.98
C THR A 15 4.65 -1.96 3.44
N ALA A 16 4.20 -0.72 3.35
CA ALA A 16 4.99 0.38 2.80
C ALA A 16 6.05 0.91 3.78
N THR A 17 5.73 0.98 5.08
CA THR A 17 6.53 1.72 6.07
C THR A 17 7.06 0.86 7.23
N GLY A 18 6.44 -0.29 7.52
CA GLY A 18 6.71 -1.08 8.74
C GLY A 18 7.64 -2.28 8.55
N VAL A 19 7.84 -2.75 7.31
CA VAL A 19 8.61 -3.96 7.01
C VAL A 19 9.89 -3.69 6.21
N ALA A 20 10.83 -4.63 6.27
CA ALA A 20 12.07 -4.57 5.50
C ALA A 20 11.81 -4.49 3.98
N PRO A 21 12.67 -3.82 3.19
CA PRO A 21 12.46 -3.61 1.75
C PRO A 21 12.20 -4.88 0.93
N ALA A 22 12.88 -5.99 1.25
CA ALA A 22 12.65 -7.27 0.61
C ALA A 22 11.25 -7.85 0.89
N VAL A 23 10.77 -7.67 2.13
CA VAL A 23 9.41 -8.08 2.55
C VAL A 23 8.36 -7.19 1.91
N ARG A 24 8.60 -5.86 1.86
CA ARG A 24 7.74 -4.89 1.16
C ARG A 24 7.51 -5.29 -0.30
N ARG A 25 8.59 -5.60 -1.03
CA ARG A 25 8.51 -6.07 -2.42
C ARG A 25 7.68 -7.34 -2.55
N THR A 26 7.97 -8.33 -1.71
CA THR A 26 7.26 -9.63 -1.73
C THR A 26 5.75 -9.45 -1.48
N ARG A 27 5.39 -8.66 -0.46
CA ARG A 27 3.99 -8.38 -0.12
C ARG A 27 3.26 -7.61 -1.22
N LEU A 28 3.91 -6.64 -1.88
CA LEU A 28 3.28 -5.90 -2.98
C LEU A 28 3.13 -6.74 -4.25
N ILE A 29 4.06 -7.66 -4.53
CA ILE A 29 3.87 -8.65 -5.61
C ILE A 29 2.66 -9.54 -5.30
N ASP A 30 2.53 -9.97 -4.04
CA ASP A 30 1.44 -10.81 -3.56
C ASP A 30 0.26 -10.02 -2.95
N TRP A 31 0.02 -8.79 -3.42
CA TRP A 31 -0.99 -7.89 -2.84
C TRP A 31 -2.40 -8.49 -2.80
N ARG A 32 -2.71 -9.48 -3.64
CA ARG A 32 -4.01 -10.16 -3.69
C ARG A 32 -4.29 -11.00 -2.43
N SER A 33 -3.25 -11.35 -1.68
CA SER A 33 -3.35 -12.03 -0.38
C SER A 33 -3.64 -11.08 0.77
N ALA A 34 -3.64 -9.75 0.53
CA ALA A 34 -4.00 -8.78 1.54
C ALA A 34 -5.49 -8.85 1.92
N PRO A 35 -5.86 -8.46 3.16
CA PRO A 35 -7.25 -8.33 3.57
C PRO A 35 -8.03 -7.46 2.58
N ASP A 36 -9.18 -7.96 2.11
CA ASP A 36 -10.09 -7.23 1.22
C ASP A 36 -9.48 -6.70 -0.09
N ALA A 37 -8.33 -7.25 -0.51
CA ALA A 37 -7.58 -6.80 -1.68
C ALA A 37 -8.44 -6.66 -2.93
N ARG A 38 -9.18 -7.72 -3.29
CA ARG A 38 -10.04 -7.73 -4.49
C ARG A 38 -11.29 -6.87 -4.36
N ALA A 39 -11.73 -6.59 -3.12
CA ALA A 39 -12.85 -5.69 -2.87
C ALA A 39 -12.44 -4.22 -3.06
N CYS A 40 -11.20 -3.87 -2.74
CA CYS A 40 -10.64 -2.53 -2.94
C CYS A 40 -10.08 -2.34 -4.35
N HIS A 41 -9.43 -3.36 -4.88
CA HIS A 41 -8.74 -3.40 -6.17
C HIS A 41 -9.12 -4.68 -6.91
N PRO A 42 -10.22 -4.69 -7.70
CA PRO A 42 -10.60 -5.87 -8.51
C PRO A 42 -9.47 -6.32 -9.46
N ARG A 43 -8.67 -5.35 -9.88
CA ARG A 43 -7.46 -5.44 -10.70
C ARG A 43 -6.43 -4.45 -10.12
N ALA A 44 -5.17 -4.55 -10.55
CA ALA A 44 -4.06 -3.84 -9.93
C ALA A 44 -3.93 -2.35 -10.34
N GLU A 45 -4.76 -1.80 -11.24
CA GLU A 45 -4.51 -0.53 -11.96
C GLU A 45 -4.15 0.65 -11.06
N HIS A 46 -4.87 0.85 -9.97
CA HIS A 46 -4.61 1.97 -9.04
C HIS A 46 -3.46 1.68 -8.06
N LEU A 47 -3.00 0.43 -7.97
CA LEU A 47 -1.89 0.00 -7.11
C LEU A 47 -0.54 -0.02 -7.85
N ILE A 48 -0.54 -0.14 -9.18
CA ILE A 48 0.68 -0.14 -10.00
C ILE A 48 1.61 1.05 -9.74
N PRO A 49 1.12 2.31 -9.59
CA PRO A 49 1.99 3.44 -9.31
C PRO A 49 2.84 3.26 -8.05
N LEU A 50 2.28 2.66 -7.00
CA LEU A 50 3.02 2.35 -5.77
C LEU A 50 4.12 1.31 -6.02
N MET A 51 3.84 0.27 -6.80
CA MET A 51 4.83 -0.76 -7.13
C MET A 51 6.01 -0.18 -7.93
N VAL A 52 5.73 0.74 -8.86
CA VAL A 52 6.77 1.46 -9.62
C VAL A 52 7.62 2.32 -8.69
N ALA A 53 6.99 3.10 -7.80
CA ALA A 53 7.71 3.93 -6.83
C ALA A 53 8.60 3.07 -5.90
N VAL A 54 8.10 1.95 -5.40
CA VAL A 54 8.88 1.00 -4.59
C VAL A 54 10.02 0.38 -5.37
N GLY A 55 9.82 0.07 -6.66
CA GLY A 55 10.88 -0.43 -7.53
C GLY A 55 12.01 0.58 -7.71
N ALA A 56 11.67 1.86 -7.93
CA ALA A 56 12.64 2.94 -8.06
C ALA A 56 13.36 3.26 -6.75
N ALA A 57 12.67 3.15 -5.61
CA ALA A 57 13.22 3.41 -4.28
C ALA A 57 14.26 2.37 -3.82
N GLY A 58 14.24 1.17 -4.37
CA GLY A 58 15.10 0.08 -3.90
C GLY A 58 14.91 -0.20 -2.41
N ASP A 59 15.97 -0.01 -1.64
CA ASP A 59 16.01 -0.27 -0.20
C ASP A 59 15.69 0.96 0.66
N ASP A 60 15.32 2.08 0.05
CA ASP A 60 14.98 3.29 0.80
C ASP A 60 13.78 3.07 1.74
N PRO A 61 13.79 3.72 2.92
CA PRO A 61 12.69 3.62 3.87
C PRO A 61 11.43 4.28 3.29
N GLY A 62 10.28 3.68 3.60
CA GLY A 62 8.97 4.23 3.25
C GLY A 62 8.38 5.02 4.42
N ARG A 63 7.69 6.12 4.10
CA ARG A 63 6.87 6.90 5.05
C ARG A 63 5.48 7.15 4.48
N ALA A 64 4.50 7.30 5.36
CA ALA A 64 3.19 7.81 4.99
C ALA A 64 3.17 9.33 5.21
N ASP A 65 3.08 10.09 4.12
CA ASP A 65 2.92 11.56 4.18
C ASP A 65 1.48 11.95 4.48
N PHE A 66 0.52 11.09 4.14
CA PHE A 66 -0.89 11.26 4.45
C PHE A 66 -1.52 9.92 4.76
N ARG A 67 -2.42 9.92 5.74
CA ARG A 67 -3.38 8.85 6.01
C ARG A 67 -4.70 9.46 6.44
N GLY A 68 -5.80 9.00 5.89
CA GLY A 68 -7.11 9.51 6.27
C GLY A 68 -8.26 8.92 5.50
N MET A 69 -9.45 9.39 5.82
CA MET A 69 -10.68 9.03 5.13
C MET A 69 -11.03 10.11 4.11
N ILE A 70 -11.28 9.71 2.86
CA ILE A 70 -11.89 10.58 1.85
C ILE A 70 -13.25 9.98 1.52
N GLY A 71 -14.31 10.64 1.99
CA GLY A 71 -15.64 10.06 2.03
C GLY A 71 -15.66 8.78 2.88
N ALA A 72 -16.17 7.69 2.32
CA ALA A 72 -16.31 6.41 3.02
C ALA A 72 -15.12 5.44 2.84
N LYS A 73 -14.01 5.90 2.26
CA LYS A 73 -12.84 5.05 1.95
C LYS A 73 -11.57 5.59 2.60
N ALA A 74 -10.72 4.70 3.06
CA ALA A 74 -9.37 5.03 3.53
C ALA A 74 -8.43 5.29 2.35
N TYR A 75 -7.55 6.26 2.51
CA TYR A 75 -6.50 6.62 1.56
C TYR A 75 -5.20 6.91 2.29
N SER A 76 -4.09 6.50 1.69
CA SER A 76 -2.74 6.80 2.14
C SER A 76 -1.87 7.28 0.98
N CYS A 77 -0.97 8.23 1.27
CA CYS A 77 0.08 8.68 0.35
C CYS A 77 1.44 8.30 0.93
N PHE A 78 2.26 7.63 0.14
CA PHE A 78 3.58 7.16 0.57
C PHE A 78 4.69 7.88 -0.17
N ARG A 79 5.81 8.09 0.52
CA ARG A 79 7.08 8.53 -0.06
C ARG A 79 8.19 7.57 0.36
N PHE A 80 9.16 7.38 -0.53
CA PHE A 80 10.35 6.58 -0.29
C PHE A 80 11.59 7.44 -0.54
N GLY A 81 12.63 7.26 0.26
CA GLY A 81 13.85 8.06 0.19
C GLY A 81 13.70 9.45 0.85
N ALA A 82 14.67 10.34 0.62
CA ALA A 82 14.67 11.70 1.17
C ALA A 82 13.57 12.57 0.51
#